data_AF-A0A1W9P4J9-F1
#
_entry.id   AF-A0A1W9P4J9-F1
#
_cell.length_a   1.000
_cell.length_b   1.000
_cell.length_c   1.000
_cell.angle_alpha   90.00
_cell.angle_beta   90.00
_cell.angle_gamma   90.00
#
_symmetry.space_group_name_H-M   'P 1'
#
loop_
_entity.id
_entity.type
_entity.pdbx_description
1 polymer ?
#
loop_
_entity_poly.entity_id
_entity_poly.type
_entity_poly.pdbx_seq_one_letter_code
_entity_poly.pdbx_strand_id
1 'polypeptide(L)' 'MRLANVDAPEKGRPGSVKAKNELRQLIEGKEVTIKTVARDKYGRSIANVKIGNKSVNEIMREKLKKKK' A
#
# COMPACT_ATOMS: atom_id res chain seq x y z
N MET A 1 -9.27 -1.68 2.67
CA MET A 1 -8.70 -0.43 2.10
C MET A 1 -7.64 -0.78 1.07
N ARG A 2 -7.49 0.03 0.01
CA ARG A 2 -6.42 -0.04 -1.00
C ARG A 2 -5.55 1.20 -0.92
N LEU A 3 -4.25 1.05 -1.18
CA LEU A 3 -3.37 2.18 -1.39
C LEU A 3 -3.65 2.77 -2.79
N ALA A 4 -3.91 4.07 -2.85
CA ALA A 4 -4.06 4.81 -4.10
C ALA A 4 -2.80 4.68 -4.96
N ASN A 5 -2.97 4.43 -6.27
CA ASN A 5 -1.89 4.33 -7.26
C ASN A 5 -0.80 3.26 -6.95
N VAL A 6 -1.15 2.21 -6.20
CA VAL A 6 -0.28 1.06 -5.93
C VAL A 6 -0.93 -0.20 -6.47
N ASP A 7 -0.21 -0.89 -7.36
CA ASP A 7 -0.66 -2.16 -7.95
C ASP A 7 0.04 -3.34 -7.26
N ALA A 8 -0.50 -3.73 -6.10
CA ALA A 8 -0.03 -4.90 -5.36
C ALA A 8 -0.80 -6.16 -5.80
N PRO A 9 -0.13 -7.32 -5.91
CA PRO A 9 -0.79 -8.58 -6.25
C PRO A 9 -1.86 -8.93 -5.20
N GLU A 10 -3.03 -9.35 -5.68
CA GLU A 10 -4.12 -9.82 -4.85
C GLU A 10 -3.71 -11.05 -4.00
N LYS A 11 -4.37 -11.23 -2.86
CA LYS A 11 -4.09 -12.35 -1.95
C LYS A 11 -4.10 -13.69 -2.71
N GLY A 12 -3.05 -14.49 -2.54
CA GLY A 12 -2.91 -15.80 -3.18
C GLY A 12 -2.22 -15.76 -4.54
N ARG A 13 -2.04 -14.58 -5.16
CA ARG A 13 -1.20 -14.45 -6.35
C ARG A 13 0.30 -14.48 -5.98
N PRO A 14 1.18 -14.91 -6.91
CA PRO A 14 2.62 -14.81 -6.73
C PRO A 14 3.05 -13.39 -6.28
N GLY A 15 3.92 -13.32 -5.27
CA GLY A 15 4.40 -12.05 -4.72
C GLY A 15 3.48 -11.36 -3.71
N SER A 16 2.25 -11.84 -3.47
CA SER A 16 1.32 -11.24 -2.49
C SER A 16 1.85 -11.27 -1.05
N VAL A 17 2.45 -12.39 -0.62
CA VAL A 17 3.09 -12.51 0.70
C VAL A 17 4.24 -11.51 0.85
N LYS A 18 5.04 -11.34 -0.20
CA LYS A 18 6.18 -10.42 -0.20
C LYS A 18 5.71 -8.96 -0.14
N ALA A 19 4.72 -8.58 -0.94
CA ALA A 19 4.12 -7.25 -0.89
C ALA A 19 3.55 -6.92 0.51
N LYS A 20 2.90 -7.90 1.15
CA LYS A 20 2.43 -7.78 2.54
C LYS A 20 3.59 -7.55 3.51
N ASN A 21 4.67 -8.32 3.40
CA ASN A 21 5.82 -8.21 4.30
C ASN A 21 6.55 -6.86 4.13
N GLU A 22 6.73 -6.39 2.89
CA GLU A 22 7.34 -5.08 2.61
C GLU A 22 6.52 -3.93 3.20
N LEU A 23 5.19 -3.99 3.04
CA LEU A 23 4.30 -3.00 3.66
C LEU A 23 4.38 -3.07 5.19
N ARG A 24 4.37 -4.28 5.77
CA ARG A 24 4.48 -4.50 7.20
C ARG A 24 5.78 -3.89 7.75
N GLN A 25 6.93 -4.22 7.17
CA GLN A 25 8.22 -3.63 7.58
C GLN A 25 8.24 -2.10 7.49
N LEU A 26 7.48 -1.53 6.55
CA LEU A 26 7.42 -0.09 6.38
C LEU A 26 6.61 0.60 7.48
N ILE A 27 5.47 0.04 7.88
CA ILE A 27 4.48 0.72 8.74
C ILE A 27 4.35 0.14 10.16
N GLU A 28 4.86 -1.06 10.42
CA GLU A 28 4.71 -1.73 11.71
C GLU A 28 5.34 -0.88 12.84
N GLY A 29 4.58 -0.69 13.91
CA GLY A 29 4.98 0.12 15.06
C GLY A 29 5.03 1.63 14.81
N LYS A 30 4.55 2.12 13.67
CA LYS A 30 4.59 3.55 13.30
C LYS A 30 3.18 4.13 13.19
N GLU A 31 3.06 5.39 13.58
CA GLU A 31 1.86 6.18 13.31
C GLU A 31 1.77 6.53 11.82
N VAL A 32 0.61 6.30 11.22
CA VAL A 32 0.34 6.57 9.81
C VAL A 32 -0.81 7.54 9.66
N THR A 33 -0.65 8.52 8.78
CA THR A 33 -1.73 9.39 8.35
C THR A 33 -2.40 8.80 7.13
N ILE A 34 -3.72 8.63 7.19
CA ILE A 34 -4.52 8.06 6.11
C ILE A 34 -5.48 9.13 5.59
N LYS A 35 -5.38 9.46 4.30
CA LYS A 35 -6.33 10.32 3.59
C LYS A 35 -7.07 9.51 2.53
N THR A 36 -8.32 9.14 2.81
CA THR A 36 -9.20 8.50 1.84
C THR A 36 -9.54 9.47 0.71
N VAL A 37 -9.40 9.04 -0.54
CA VAL A 37 -9.68 9.84 -1.74
C VAL A 37 -10.89 9.34 -2.53
N ALA A 38 -11.20 8.05 -2.41
CA ALA A 38 -12.34 7.44 -3.09
C ALA A 38 -12.75 6.13 -2.41
N ARG A 39 -13.84 5.52 -2.87
CA ARG A 39 -14.20 4.13 -2.58
C ARG A 39 -14.31 3.37 -3.90
N ASP A 40 -13.85 2.13 -3.92
CA ASP A 40 -14.06 1.25 -5.07
C ASP A 40 -15.50 0.70 -5.12
N LYS A 41 -15.84 0.00 -6.22
CA LYS A 41 -17.17 -0.60 -6.42
C LYS A 41 -17.56 -1.65 -5.38
N TYR A 42 -16.62 -2.15 -4.59
CA TYR A 42 -16.84 -3.08 -3.49
C TYR A 42 -16.89 -2.36 -2.13
N GLY A 43 -16.92 -1.03 -2.12
CA GLY A 43 -16.98 -0.20 -0.92
C GLY A 43 -15.65 -0.03 -0.18
N ARG A 44 -14.52 -0.52 -0.73
CA ARG A 44 -13.22 -0.41 -0.06
C ARG A 44 -12.67 1.00 -0.25
N SER A 45 -12.23 1.64 0.84
CA SER A 45 -11.56 2.94 0.77
C SER A 45 -10.26 2.85 -0.03
N ILE A 46 -10.08 3.76 -0.98
CA ILE A 46 -8.83 4.03 -1.70
C ILE A 46 -8.19 5.24 -1.02
N ALA A 47 -6.96 5.09 -0.53
CA ALA A 47 -6.34 6.11 0.33
C ALA A 47 -4.87 6.37 0.01
N ASN A 48 -4.47 7.62 0.24
CA ASN A 48 -3.07 8.03 0.36
C ASN A 48 -2.63 7.85 1.82
N VAL A 49 -1.52 7.15 2.02
CA VAL A 49 -0.97 6.83 3.33
C VAL A 49 0.43 7.43 3.47
N LYS A 50 0.71 8.06 4.60
CA LYS A 50 2.00 8.67 4.91
C LYS A 50 2.48 8.32 6.32
N ILE A 51 3.79 8.30 6.51
CA ILE A 51 4.45 8.28 7.82
C ILE A 51 5.23 9.59 7.95
N GLY A 52 4.74 10.51 8.78
CA GLY A 52 5.19 11.91 8.77
C GLY A 52 5.12 12.48 7.35
N ASN A 53 6.26 12.87 6.80
CA ASN A 53 6.35 13.46 5.45
C ASN A 53 6.56 12.43 4.33
N LYS A 54 6.72 11.13 4.62
CA LYS A 54 7.03 10.09 3.64
C LYS A 54 5.77 9.40 3.12
N SER A 55 5.62 9.30 1.80
CA SER A 55 4.52 8.60 1.15
C SER A 55 4.72 7.08 1.15
N VAL A 56 3.88 6.35 1.89
CA VAL A 56 3.88 4.88 1.91
C VAL A 56 3.51 4.33 0.54
N ASN A 57 2.55 4.96 -0.13
CA ASN A 57 2.09 4.57 -1.47
C ASN A 57 3.24 4.57 -2.48
N GLU A 58 4.03 5.65 -2.50
CA GLU A 58 5.16 5.79 -3.42
C GLU A 58 6.23 4.75 -3.15
N ILE A 59 6.63 4.58 -1.89
CA ILE A 59 7.64 3.58 -1.49
C ILE A 59 7.18 2.17 -1.90
N MET A 60 5.92 1.84 -1.67
CA MET A 60 5.36 0.55 -2.07
C MET A 60 5.34 0.38 -3.59
N ARG A 61 4.94 1.40 -4.34
CA ARG A 61 4.95 1.37 -5.81
C ARG A 61 6.34 1.06 -6.35
N GLU A 62 7.37 1.75 -5.84
CA GLU A 62 8.75 1.54 -6.29
C GLU A 62 9.30 0.16 -5.88
N LYS A 63 8.97 -0.34 -4.68
CA LYS A 63 9.32 -1.70 -4.24
C LYS A 63 8.70 -2.79 -5.11
N LEU A 64 7.50 -2.55 -5.64
CA LEU A 64 6.78 -3.50 -6.50
C LEU A 64 7.24 -3.43 -7.96
N LYS A 65 7.62 -2.24 -8.47
CA LYS A 65 8.18 -2.06 -9.83
C LYS A 65 9.53 -2.74 -10.03
N LYS A 66 10.45 -2.62 -9.06
CA LYS A 66 11.80 -3.19 -9.13
C LYS A 66 11.86 -4.72 -9.15
N LYS A 67 10.71 -5.40 -9.16
CA LYS A 67 10.58 -6.86 -9.02
C LYS A 67 9.69 -7.50 -10.10
N LYS A 68 9.30 -6.73 -11.13
CA LYS A 68 8.84 -7.25 -12.43
C LYS A 68 10.05 -7.41 -13.34
#